data_AF-A0A923YEK4-F1
#
_entry.id   AF-A0A923YEK4-F1
#
_cell.length_a   1.000
_cell.length_b   1.000
_cell.length_c   1.000
_cell.angle_alpha   90.00
_cell.angle_beta   90.00
_cell.angle_gamma   90.00
#
_symmetry.space_group_name_H-M   'P 1'
#
loop_
_entity.id
_entity.type
_entity.pdbx_description
1 polymer ?
#
loop_
_entity_poly.entity_id
_entity_poly.type
_entity_poly.pdbx_seq_one_letter_code
_entity_poly.pdbx_strand_id
1 'polypeptide(L)'
;MQRQLHLLTPTYLHVPVITNAKGEKPSKQNGAQPLTVTQSIQTLIKTVWLLGLETGHVASIELFWPLAISAWAVQQLIEQA
;
A
#
# COMPACT_ATOMS: atom_id res chain seq x y z
N MET A 1 3.25 27.67 5.91
CA MET A 1 3.52 26.22 6.13
C MET A 1 4.00 26.03 7.56
N GLN A 2 3.75 24.89 8.23
CA GLN A 2 3.86 24.64 9.69
C GLN A 2 5.01 25.32 10.46
N ARG A 3 6.17 25.53 9.82
CA ARG A 3 7.28 26.35 10.34
C ARG A 3 6.88 27.78 10.73
N GLN A 4 5.96 28.40 10.00
CA GLN A 4 5.38 29.71 10.30
C GLN A 4 4.47 29.72 11.53
N LEU A 5 4.06 28.53 12.00
CA LEU A 5 3.29 28.33 13.21
C LEU A 5 4.17 27.84 14.38
N HIS A 6 5.49 27.75 14.17
CA HIS A 6 6.47 27.20 15.13
C HIS A 6 6.12 25.79 15.63
N LEU A 7 5.47 24.99 14.79
CA LEU A 7 5.11 23.60 15.09
C LEU A 7 6.17 22.65 14.53
N LEU A 8 6.30 21.48 15.17
CA LEU A 8 7.08 20.38 14.63
C LEU A 8 6.55 19.99 13.25
N THR A 9 7.46 19.83 12.30
CA THR A 9 7.11 19.35 10.94
C THR A 9 7.04 17.81 11.00
N PRO A 10 5.93 17.18 10.61
CA PRO A 10 5.80 15.73 10.61
C PRO A 10 6.63 15.13 9.49
N THR A 11 6.97 13.85 9.65
CA THR A 11 7.53 13.04 8.58
C THR A 11 6.42 12.62 7.61
N TYR A 12 6.69 12.70 6.32
CA TYR A 12 5.76 12.31 5.27
C TYR A 12 6.26 11.06 4.56
N LEU A 13 5.36 10.10 4.35
CA LEU A 13 5.58 8.92 3.51
C LEU A 13 4.69 9.04 2.27
N HIS A 14 5.29 9.01 1.08
CA HIS A 14 4.54 9.04 -0.17
C HIS A 14 4.21 7.62 -0.64
N VAL A 15 2.92 7.27 -0.59
CA VAL A 15 2.45 5.99 -1.12
C VAL A 15 2.34 6.08 -2.65
N PRO A 16 2.83 5.08 -3.41
CA PRO A 16 2.74 5.07 -4.87
C PRO A 16 1.30 5.20 -5.36
N VAL A 17 1.09 6.07 -6.35
CA VAL A 17 -0.20 6.17 -7.04
C VAL A 17 -0.22 5.13 -8.16
N ILE A 18 -1.11 4.14 -8.03
CA ILE A 18 -1.31 3.13 -9.06
C ILE A 18 -2.06 3.76 -10.24
N THR A 19 -1.61 3.53 -11.47
CA THR A 19 -2.24 4.01 -12.70
C THR A 19 -2.75 2.85 -13.56
N ASN A 20 -3.70 3.12 -14.45
CA ASN A 20 -4.10 2.15 -15.47
C ASN A 20 -2.99 1.98 -16.54
N ALA A 21 -3.20 1.10 -17.53
CA ALA A 21 -2.25 0.87 -18.62
C ALA A 21 -1.95 2.11 -19.48
N LYS A 22 -2.79 3.15 -19.42
CA LYS A 22 -2.61 4.44 -20.11
C LYS A 22 -1.93 5.51 -19.23
N GLY A 23 -1.53 5.16 -18.00
CA GLY A 23 -0.91 6.10 -17.06
C GLY A 23 -1.91 7.02 -16.34
N GLU A 24 -3.21 6.78 -16.48
CA GLU A 24 -4.23 7.60 -15.84
C GLU A 24 -4.52 7.10 -14.42
N LYS A 25 -4.75 8.05 -13.51
CA LYS A 25 -5.17 7.72 -12.15
C LYS A 25 -6.58 7.10 -12.16
N PRO A 26 -6.79 5.94 -11.50
CA PRO A 26 -8.11 5.37 -11.35
C PRO A 26 -8.97 6.34 -10.54
N SER A 27 -10.06 6.80 -11.15
CA SER A 27 -11.04 7.68 -10.54
C SER A 27 -12.44 7.09 -10.77
N LYS A 28 -13.44 7.58 -10.01
CA LYS A 28 -14.85 7.22 -10.24
C LYS A 28 -15.32 7.59 -11.65
N GLN A 29 -14.70 8.59 -12.28
CA GLN A 29 -14.98 9.00 -13.65
C GLN A 29 -14.25 8.15 -14.69
N ASN A 30 -13.11 7.55 -14.32
CA ASN A 30 -12.22 6.83 -15.22
C ASN A 30 -12.38 5.29 -15.13
N GLY A 31 -13.55 4.82 -14.67
CA GLY A 31 -13.88 3.39 -14.69
C GLY A 31 -13.04 2.53 -13.75
N ALA A 32 -12.62 3.07 -12.59
CA ALA A 32 -12.00 2.25 -11.55
C ALA A 32 -12.90 1.06 -11.19
N GLN A 33 -12.39 -0.16 -11.34
CA GLN A 33 -13.16 -1.35 -11.02
C GLN A 33 -13.47 -1.40 -9.52
N PRO A 34 -14.70 -1.80 -9.13
CA PRO A 34 -15.03 -2.00 -7.74
C PRO A 34 -14.22 -3.16 -7.15
N LEU A 35 -13.93 -3.10 -5.85
CA LEU A 35 -13.22 -4.16 -5.15
C LEU A 35 -14.10 -5.43 -5.10
N THR A 36 -13.51 -6.56 -5.50
CA THR A 36 -14.17 -7.87 -5.46
C THR A 36 -13.96 -8.53 -4.11
N VAL A 37 -14.95 -8.41 -3.21
CA VAL A 37 -14.87 -8.92 -1.83
C VAL A 37 -14.80 -10.46 -1.78
N THR A 38 -15.37 -11.15 -2.76
CA THR A 38 -15.27 -12.63 -2.87
C THR A 38 -13.84 -13.11 -3.16
N GLN A 39 -12.95 -12.21 -3.59
CA GLN A 39 -11.55 -12.46 -3.93
C GLN A 39 -10.60 -11.61 -3.07
N SER A 40 -11.01 -11.33 -1.82
CA SER A 40 -10.30 -10.41 -0.91
C SER A 40 -8.83 -10.78 -0.72
N ILE A 41 -8.50 -12.08 -0.56
CA ILE A 41 -7.12 -12.52 -0.40
C ILE A 41 -6.27 -12.23 -1.63
N GLN A 42 -6.77 -12.55 -2.82
CA GLN A 42 -6.02 -12.28 -4.05
C GLN A 42 -5.84 -10.77 -4.26
N THR A 43 -6.83 -9.97 -3.86
CA THR A 43 -6.74 -8.52 -3.90
C THR A 43 -5.65 -8.01 -2.94
N LEU A 44 -5.64 -8.49 -1.71
CA LEU A 44 -4.64 -8.12 -0.70
C LEU A 44 -3.22 -8.52 -1.09
N ILE A 45 -3.03 -9.73 -1.62
CA ILE A 45 -1.73 -10.21 -2.14
C ILE A 45 -1.23 -9.30 -3.27
N LYS A 46 -2.10 -8.93 -4.22
CA LYS A 46 -1.74 -7.98 -5.28
C LYS A 46 -1.35 -6.62 -4.73
N THR A 47 -2.05 -6.14 -3.69
CA THR A 47 -1.75 -4.84 -3.06
C THR A 47 -0.37 -4.83 -2.41
N VAL A 48 0.00 -5.84 -1.62
CA VAL A 48 1.33 -5.89 -0.99
C VAL A 48 2.45 -5.96 -2.02
N TRP A 49 2.25 -6.71 -3.11
CA TRP A 49 3.20 -6.75 -4.21
C TRP A 49 3.38 -5.38 -4.88
N LEU A 50 2.29 -4.63 -5.12
CA LEU A 50 2.36 -3.27 -5.67
C LEU A 50 3.01 -2.25 -4.71
N LEU A 51 3.01 -2.53 -3.41
CA LEU A 51 3.73 -1.76 -2.40
C LEU A 51 5.21 -2.15 -2.29
N GLY A 52 5.67 -3.16 -3.04
CA GLY A 52 7.05 -3.67 -2.97
C GLY A 52 7.30 -4.63 -1.81
N LEU A 53 6.25 -5.15 -1.19
CA LEU A 53 6.32 -6.06 -0.05
C LEU A 53 6.22 -7.52 -0.48
N GLU A 54 6.94 -8.38 0.24
CA GLU A 54 6.90 -9.84 0.08
C GLU A 54 6.36 -10.50 1.36
N THR A 55 5.19 -11.11 1.28
CA THR A 55 4.51 -11.74 2.42
C THR A 55 4.56 -13.27 2.39
N GLY A 56 5.09 -13.88 1.33
CA GLY A 56 5.02 -15.32 1.09
C GLY A 56 3.58 -15.80 0.85
N HIS A 57 3.33 -17.08 1.14
CA HIS A 57 2.02 -17.69 0.92
C HIS A 57 0.99 -17.26 1.98
N VAL A 58 -0.09 -16.61 1.53
CA VAL A 58 -1.19 -16.15 2.38
C VAL A 58 -2.49 -16.85 1.98
N ALA A 59 -3.06 -17.63 2.90
CA ALA A 59 -4.27 -18.42 2.64
C ALA A 59 -5.57 -17.76 3.14
N SER A 60 -5.49 -16.79 4.06
CA SER A 60 -6.65 -16.19 4.71
C SER A 60 -6.38 -14.76 5.19
N ILE A 61 -7.44 -14.04 5.58
CA ILE A 61 -7.34 -12.61 5.97
C ILE A 61 -6.63 -12.52 7.32
N GLU A 62 -6.91 -13.48 8.19
CA GLU A 62 -6.33 -13.59 9.53
C GLU A 62 -4.82 -13.80 9.45
N LEU A 63 -4.35 -14.58 8.46
CA LEU A 63 -2.91 -14.78 8.22
C LEU A 63 -2.25 -13.60 7.48
N PHE A 64 -3.01 -12.88 6.66
CA PHE A 64 -2.48 -11.79 5.84
C PHE A 64 -1.87 -10.67 6.70
N TRP A 65 -2.62 -10.14 7.67
CA TRP A 65 -2.21 -8.96 8.43
C TRP A 65 -0.88 -9.11 9.18
N PRO A 66 -0.64 -10.18 9.98
CA PRO A 66 0.63 -10.33 10.68
C PRO A 66 1.82 -10.47 9.71
N LEU A 67 1.63 -11.13 8.56
CA LEU A 67 2.66 -11.26 7.53
C LEU A 67 2.96 -9.92 6.85
N ALA A 68 1.93 -9.17 6.46
CA ALA A 68 2.08 -7.86 5.82
C ALA A 68 2.76 -6.83 6.74
N ILE A 69 2.40 -6.81 8.04
CA ILE A 69 3.04 -5.94 9.03
C ILE A 69 4.53 -6.29 9.18
N SER A 70 4.85 -7.58 9.23
CA SER A 70 6.25 -8.03 9.33
C SER A 70 7.07 -7.65 8.10
N ALA A 71 6.52 -7.85 6.90
CA ALA A 71 7.17 -7.45 5.65
C ALA A 71 7.41 -5.94 5.59
N TRP A 72 6.43 -5.13 6.02
CA TRP A 72 6.55 -3.68 6.08
C TRP A 72 7.67 -3.22 7.02
N ALA A 73 7.77 -3.82 8.21
CA ALA A 73 8.83 -3.49 9.16
C ALA A 73 10.22 -3.76 8.58
N VAL A 74 10.40 -4.87 7.85
CA VAL A 74 11.66 -5.21 7.17
C VAL A 74 11.99 -4.19 6.08
N GLN A 75 11.02 -3.81 5.25
CA GLN A 75 11.24 -2.79 4.21
C GLN A 75 11.70 -1.46 4.82
N GLN A 76 11.05 -1.00 5.89
CA GLN A 76 11.42 0.25 6.56
C GLN A 76 12.81 0.19 7.19
N LEU A 77 13.30 -0.98 7.62
CA LEU A 77 14.66 -1.13 8.12
C LEU A 77 15.70 -1.03 6.99
N ILE A 78 15.40 -1.56 5.80
CA ILE A 78 16.28 -1.50 4.63
C ILE A 78 16.35 -0.07 4.09
N GLU A 79 15.23 0.67 4.05
CA GLU A 79 15.19 2.05 3.54
C GLU A 79 15.92 3.06 4.45
N GLN A 80 16.22 2.70 5.69
CA GLN A 80 16.88 3.57 6.68
C GLN A 80 18.37 3.24 6.90
N ALA A 81 18.89 2.21 6.24
CA ALA A 81 20.29 1.76 6.32
C ALA A 81 21.11 2.23 5.11
#